data_AF-A0A4Q3SV00-F1
#
_entry.id   AF-A0A4Q3SV00-F1
#
_cell.length_a   1.000
_cell.length_b   1.000
_cell.length_c   1.000
_cell.angle_alpha   90.00
_cell.angle_beta   90.00
_cell.angle_gamma   90.00
#
_symmetry.space_group_name_H-M   'P 1'
#
loop_
_entity.id
_entity.type
_entity.pdbx_description
1 polymer ?
#
loop_
_entity_poly.entity_id
_entity_poly.type
_entity_poly.pdbx_seq_one_letter_code
_entity_poly.pdbx_strand_id
1 'polypeptide(L)'
;MGSMSDTPPVLKIAALKKSVPGGRVLFENLNLELQAGEFVAIMGESGVGKSTFLNLIAGLDQADAGAIAIDGVDLAGLNDDARTLLRRDRIGFVFQAFHILPHLTLGQNVALPLVLQQAPGEEALTKEKADGATLIKALGGAMPNTLSAQIALAEAYVGSGQTERAARIARAIWTENFLDKATEAKVLSRLGSLLDRDAHWARAMHLMMHDRATGVERLMQYMTPAQKSLALARNAVSRNTKNAKKLLDAVDPSMRTNSVYQFSRAQRARQFELWDDAINWLDKAKGEPVDAAEFWYERRTLARQLLA
;
A
#
# COMPACT_ATOMS: atom_id res chain seq x y z
N MET A 1 49.90 -10.81 -20.99
CA MET A 1 48.83 -9.80 -21.14
C MET A 1 47.58 -10.54 -21.59
N GLY A 2 46.72 -10.94 -20.65
CA GLY A 2 45.40 -11.50 -20.96
C GLY A 2 44.40 -10.35 -21.03
N SER A 3 43.63 -10.28 -22.11
CA SER A 3 42.65 -9.23 -22.40
C SER A 3 41.57 -9.15 -21.33
N MET A 4 41.42 -7.97 -20.73
CA MET A 4 40.21 -7.62 -19.98
C MET A 4 39.05 -7.38 -20.96
N SER A 5 37.87 -7.82 -20.53
CA SER A 5 36.49 -7.50 -20.94
C SER A 5 35.96 -7.98 -22.30
N ASP A 6 35.26 -9.12 -22.28
CA ASP A 6 34.20 -9.47 -23.25
C ASP A 6 32.82 -9.51 -22.55
N THR A 7 32.71 -8.86 -21.39
CA THR A 7 31.44 -8.74 -20.65
C THR A 7 30.60 -7.64 -21.29
N PRO A 8 29.35 -7.90 -21.69
CA PRO A 8 28.49 -6.87 -22.25
C PRO A 8 28.23 -5.77 -21.21
N PRO A 9 28.17 -4.48 -21.63
CA PRO A 9 27.89 -3.38 -20.72
C PRO A 9 26.51 -3.52 -20.08
N VAL A 10 26.41 -3.10 -18.82
CA VAL A 10 25.15 -3.07 -18.05
C VAL A 10 24.24 -1.96 -18.55
N LEU A 11 24.79 -0.83 -19.01
CA LEU A 11 24.04 0.24 -19.66
C LEU A 11 24.72 0.60 -20.97
N LYS A 12 23.95 0.59 -22.06
CA LYS A 12 24.40 1.04 -23.38
C LYS A 12 23.42 2.06 -23.95
N ILE A 13 23.97 3.19 -24.36
CA ILE A 13 23.23 4.30 -24.98
C ILE A 13 23.88 4.62 -26.31
N ALA A 14 23.08 4.64 -27.37
CA ALA A 14 23.54 4.93 -28.72
C ALA A 14 22.73 6.06 -29.36
N ALA A 15 23.42 7.10 -29.81
CA ALA A 15 22.90 8.25 -30.55
C ALA A 15 21.64 8.89 -29.92
N LEU A 16 21.58 8.98 -28.59
CA LEU A 16 20.39 9.42 -27.88
C LEU A 16 20.08 10.91 -28.12
N LYS A 17 18.82 11.22 -28.41
CA LYS A 17 18.31 12.58 -28.60
C LYS A 17 17.07 12.83 -27.75
N LYS A 18 17.02 14.01 -27.11
CA LYS A 18 15.84 14.47 -26.40
C LYS A 18 15.65 15.99 -26.50
N SER A 19 14.42 16.38 -26.73
CA SER A 19 13.92 17.74 -26.72
C SER A 19 12.78 17.90 -25.71
N VAL A 20 12.47 19.14 -25.35
CA VAL A 20 11.35 19.51 -24.49
C VAL A 20 10.28 20.24 -25.31
N PRO A 21 9.01 20.30 -24.83
CA PRO A 21 7.97 21.11 -25.46
C PRO A 21 8.47 22.54 -25.72
N GLY A 22 8.23 23.05 -26.94
CA GLY A 22 8.81 24.30 -27.42
C GLY A 22 10.08 24.13 -28.27
N GLY A 23 10.50 22.89 -28.57
CA GLY A 23 11.52 22.58 -29.57
C GLY A 23 12.97 22.74 -29.11
N ARG A 24 13.20 23.08 -27.84
CA ARG A 24 14.55 23.15 -27.27
C ARG A 24 15.12 21.73 -27.15
N VAL A 25 16.24 21.50 -27.83
CA VAL A 25 17.03 20.26 -27.69
C VAL A 25 17.82 20.32 -26.39
N LEU A 26 17.69 19.29 -25.55
CA LEU A 26 18.48 19.16 -24.32
C LEU A 26 19.86 18.54 -24.62
N PHE A 27 19.86 17.45 -25.39
CA PHE A 27 21.05 16.76 -25.86
C PHE A 27 20.74 15.98 -27.15
N GLU A 28 21.77 15.78 -27.95
CA GLU A 28 21.72 15.07 -29.23
C GLU A 28 23.01 14.26 -29.42
N ASN A 29 22.87 13.08 -30.03
CA ASN A 29 23.95 12.13 -30.30
C ASN A 29 24.76 11.75 -29.04
N LEU A 30 24.06 11.54 -27.91
CA LEU A 30 24.71 11.09 -26.68
C LEU A 30 24.97 9.58 -26.78
N ASN A 31 26.22 9.19 -26.55
CA ASN A 31 26.69 7.81 -26.52
C ASN A 31 27.35 7.54 -25.18
N LEU A 32 27.00 6.42 -24.53
CA LEU A 32 27.51 6.06 -23.22
C LEU A 32 27.45 4.54 -23.05
N GLU A 33 28.53 3.94 -22.57
CA GLU A 33 28.56 2.55 -22.13
C GLU A 33 29.07 2.52 -20.69
N LEU A 34 28.38 1.80 -19.80
CA LEU A 34 28.83 1.53 -18.43
C LEU A 34 28.95 0.04 -18.21
N GLN A 35 30.06 -0.34 -17.56
CA GLN A 35 30.31 -1.69 -17.12
C GLN A 35 29.78 -1.93 -15.70
N ALA A 36 29.58 -3.21 -15.35
CA ALA A 36 29.16 -3.59 -14.02
C ALA A 36 30.17 -3.12 -12.95
N GLY A 37 29.67 -2.46 -11.89
CA GLY A 37 30.50 -1.95 -10.80
C GLY A 37 31.10 -0.57 -11.03
N GLU A 38 30.89 0.05 -12.20
CA GLU A 38 31.32 1.42 -12.44
C GLU A 38 30.40 2.44 -11.75
N PHE A 39 31.03 3.48 -11.21
CA PHE A 39 30.33 4.62 -10.61
C PHE A 39 30.54 5.85 -11.49
N VAL A 40 29.44 6.38 -12.03
CA VAL A 40 29.47 7.55 -12.92
C VAL A 40 28.70 8.70 -12.29
N ALA A 41 29.34 9.87 -12.29
CA ALA A 41 28.71 11.13 -11.88
C ALA A 41 28.40 11.98 -13.11
N ILE A 42 27.12 12.38 -13.25
CA ILE A 42 26.68 13.29 -14.31
C ILE A 42 26.67 14.71 -13.77
N MET A 43 27.54 15.56 -14.31
CA MET A 43 27.68 16.96 -13.91
C MET A 43 27.18 17.90 -15.01
N GLY A 44 26.73 19.10 -14.61
CA GLY A 44 26.30 20.15 -15.53
C GLY A 44 25.39 21.16 -14.87
N GLU A 45 25.16 22.30 -15.52
CA GLU A 45 24.31 23.37 -15.00
C GLU A 45 22.84 22.93 -14.81
N SER A 46 22.10 23.68 -14.00
CA SER A 46 20.66 23.45 -13.84
C SER A 46 19.95 23.62 -15.19
N GLY A 47 19.04 22.71 -15.53
CA GLY A 47 18.27 22.78 -16.77
C GLY A 47 18.97 22.26 -18.04
N VAL A 48 20.20 21.71 -17.94
CA VAL A 48 20.88 21.04 -19.08
C VAL A 48 20.27 19.67 -19.46
N GLY A 49 19.33 19.16 -18.66
CA GLY A 49 18.62 17.90 -18.96
C GLY A 49 19.09 16.68 -18.18
N LYS A 50 19.90 16.81 -17.12
CA LYS A 50 20.37 15.68 -16.28
C LYS A 50 19.23 14.81 -15.74
N SER A 51 18.22 15.43 -15.14
CA SER A 51 17.06 14.69 -14.59
C SER A 51 16.27 14.00 -15.71
N THR A 52 16.13 14.65 -16.87
CA THR A 52 15.50 14.05 -18.05
C THR A 52 16.30 12.84 -18.53
N PHE A 53 17.63 12.95 -18.61
CA PHE A 53 18.51 11.87 -19.00
C PHE A 53 18.40 10.67 -18.05
N LEU A 54 18.39 10.89 -16.73
CA LEU A 54 18.16 9.83 -15.74
C LEU A 54 16.77 9.20 -15.89
N ASN A 55 15.72 9.99 -16.19
CA ASN A 55 14.38 9.47 -16.45
C ASN A 55 14.29 8.64 -17.75
N LEU A 56 15.10 8.95 -18.77
CA LEU A 56 15.19 8.14 -19.98
C LEU A 56 15.84 6.78 -19.69
N ILE A 57 16.97 6.77 -18.97
CA ILE A 57 17.63 5.53 -18.51
C ILE A 57 16.67 4.71 -17.65
N ALA A 58 15.91 5.36 -16.78
CA ALA A 58 14.88 4.75 -15.94
C ALA A 58 13.71 4.11 -16.71
N GLY A 59 13.57 4.42 -18.00
CA GLY A 59 12.38 4.11 -18.77
C GLY A 59 11.11 4.82 -18.29
N LEU A 60 11.25 5.95 -17.59
CA LEU A 60 10.14 6.81 -17.12
C LEU A 60 9.72 7.85 -18.17
N ASP A 61 10.58 8.12 -19.14
CA ASP A 61 10.33 9.00 -20.28
C ASP A 61 10.74 8.26 -21.57
N GLN A 62 10.40 8.79 -22.74
CA GLN A 62 10.80 8.27 -24.04
C GLN A 62 11.76 9.23 -24.75
N ALA A 63 12.76 8.70 -25.43
CA ALA A 63 13.67 9.49 -26.23
C ALA A 63 13.02 9.87 -27.56
N ASP A 64 13.48 10.96 -28.17
CA ASP A 64 13.01 11.35 -29.51
C ASP A 64 13.68 10.49 -30.59
N ALA A 65 14.92 10.06 -30.34
CA ALA A 65 15.68 9.13 -31.18
C ALA A 65 16.81 8.46 -30.38
N GLY A 66 17.40 7.42 -30.96
CA GLY A 66 18.47 6.62 -30.37
C GLY A 66 17.95 5.41 -29.61
N ALA A 67 18.86 4.68 -28.96
CA ALA A 67 18.54 3.45 -28.23
C ALA A 67 19.17 3.46 -26.83
N ILE A 68 18.49 2.83 -25.88
CA ILE A 68 18.96 2.59 -24.52
C ILE A 68 18.74 1.11 -24.23
N ALA A 69 19.79 0.40 -23.85
CA ALA A 69 19.73 -0.98 -23.40
C ALA A 69 20.28 -1.14 -21.99
N ILE A 70 19.59 -1.91 -21.15
CA ILE A 70 19.99 -2.25 -19.77
C ILE A 70 20.12 -3.76 -19.66
N ASP A 71 21.29 -4.26 -19.27
CA ASP A 71 21.64 -5.68 -19.27
C ASP A 71 21.29 -6.37 -20.60
N GLY A 72 21.54 -5.67 -21.72
CA GLY A 72 21.21 -6.14 -23.07
C GLY A 72 19.74 -6.05 -23.48
N VAL A 73 18.83 -5.57 -22.61
CA VAL A 73 17.41 -5.38 -22.92
C VAL A 73 17.17 -3.96 -23.46
N ASP A 74 16.78 -3.85 -24.73
CA ASP A 74 16.42 -2.57 -25.36
C ASP A 74 15.09 -2.03 -24.82
N LEU A 75 15.11 -0.79 -24.32
CA LEU A 75 13.93 -0.12 -23.77
C LEU A 75 12.87 0.22 -24.81
N ALA A 76 13.26 0.46 -26.07
CA ALA A 76 12.33 0.88 -27.12
C ALA A 76 11.32 -0.22 -27.50
N GLY A 77 11.71 -1.49 -27.34
CA GLY A 77 10.87 -2.66 -27.63
C GLY A 77 9.92 -3.05 -26.50
N LEU A 78 9.97 -2.38 -25.34
CA LEU A 78 9.17 -2.75 -24.18
C LEU A 78 7.86 -1.95 -24.10
N ASN A 79 6.76 -2.65 -23.83
CA ASN A 79 5.52 -2.00 -23.40
C ASN A 79 5.62 -1.51 -21.94
N ASP A 80 4.66 -0.73 -21.48
CA ASP A 80 4.70 -0.12 -20.14
C ASP A 80 4.80 -1.14 -19.00
N ASP A 81 4.15 -2.30 -19.13
CA ASP A 81 4.24 -3.39 -18.16
C ASP A 81 5.66 -3.97 -18.09
N ALA A 82 6.26 -4.26 -19.25
CA ALA A 82 7.62 -4.77 -19.32
C ALA A 82 8.66 -3.75 -18.83
N ARG A 83 8.45 -2.46 -19.10
CA ARG A 83 9.28 -1.36 -18.52
C ARG A 83 9.13 -1.30 -17.00
N THR A 84 7.93 -1.56 -16.48
CA THR A 84 7.68 -1.62 -15.04
C THR A 84 8.40 -2.78 -14.38
N LEU A 85 8.39 -3.97 -15.01
CA LEU A 85 9.12 -5.13 -14.53
C LEU A 85 10.64 -4.90 -14.56
N LEU A 86 11.16 -4.31 -15.65
CA LEU A 86 12.58 -3.96 -15.74
C LEU A 86 13.00 -3.00 -14.62
N ARG A 87 12.22 -1.94 -14.36
CA ARG A 87 12.48 -1.03 -13.24
C ARG A 87 12.52 -1.77 -11.91
N ARG A 88 11.53 -2.62 -11.66
CA ARG A 88 11.45 -3.41 -10.42
C ARG A 88 12.67 -4.32 -10.23
N ASP A 89 13.18 -4.93 -11.31
CA ASP A 89 14.17 -6.00 -11.23
C ASP A 89 15.62 -5.53 -11.41
N ARG A 90 15.85 -4.37 -12.03
CA ARG A 90 17.17 -3.91 -12.46
C ARG A 90 17.52 -2.48 -12.08
N ILE A 91 16.56 -1.64 -11.68
CA ILE A 91 16.80 -0.20 -11.51
C ILE A 91 16.35 0.29 -10.12
N GLY A 92 17.29 0.81 -9.34
CA GLY A 92 17.02 1.51 -8.08
C GLY A 92 17.07 3.03 -8.23
N PHE A 93 16.10 3.75 -7.64
CA PHE A 93 16.09 5.21 -7.59
C PHE A 93 16.29 5.71 -6.18
N VAL A 94 17.18 6.69 -6.03
CA VAL A 94 17.28 7.53 -4.84
C VAL A 94 17.06 8.97 -5.29
N PHE A 95 15.98 9.58 -4.82
CA PHE A 95 15.59 10.93 -5.20
C PHE A 95 16.21 11.96 -4.24
N GLN A 96 16.42 13.18 -4.73
CA GLN A 96 16.92 14.29 -3.92
C GLN A 96 15.91 14.72 -2.83
N ALA A 97 14.60 14.58 -3.10
CA ALA A 97 13.54 14.75 -2.13
C ALA A 97 13.08 13.39 -1.59
N PHE A 98 12.70 13.32 -0.31
CA PHE A 98 12.25 12.10 0.34
C PHE A 98 10.92 11.62 -0.26
N HIS A 99 10.97 10.69 -1.22
CA HIS A 99 9.79 9.96 -1.73
C HIS A 99 9.53 8.70 -0.88
N ILE A 100 9.40 8.90 0.43
CA ILE A 100 8.98 7.86 1.38
C ILE A 100 7.46 7.88 1.42
N LEU A 101 6.83 6.70 1.41
CA LEU A 101 5.40 6.58 1.61
C LEU A 101 5.09 6.88 3.09
N PRO A 102 4.40 8.00 3.41
CA PRO A 102 4.30 8.50 4.79
C PRO A 102 3.42 7.61 5.68
N HIS A 103 2.62 6.74 5.08
CA HIS A 103 1.78 5.76 5.76
C HIS A 103 2.51 4.44 6.04
N LEU A 104 3.75 4.30 5.57
CA LEU A 104 4.60 3.14 5.82
C LEU A 104 5.71 3.50 6.80
N THR A 105 6.07 2.55 7.66
CA THR A 105 7.29 2.64 8.49
C THR A 105 8.54 2.63 7.60
N LEU A 106 9.69 3.04 8.17
CA LEU A 106 10.96 2.99 7.44
C LEU A 106 11.27 1.56 6.95
N GLY A 107 11.10 0.56 7.81
CA GLY A 107 11.30 -0.84 7.45
C GLY A 107 10.38 -1.28 6.30
N GLN A 108 9.11 -0.85 6.31
CA GLN A 108 8.17 -1.14 5.23
C GLN A 108 8.56 -0.44 3.91
N ASN A 109 9.05 0.80 3.95
CA ASN A 109 9.53 1.49 2.74
C ASN A 109 10.75 0.76 2.13
N VAL A 110 11.67 0.27 2.95
CA VAL A 110 12.85 -0.49 2.50
C VAL A 110 12.45 -1.88 1.99
N ALA A 111 11.47 -2.54 2.61
CA ALA A 111 11.02 -3.87 2.22
C ALA A 111 10.12 -3.88 0.97
N LEU A 112 9.45 -2.76 0.65
CA LEU A 112 8.45 -2.68 -0.41
C LEU A 112 8.96 -3.16 -1.80
N PRO A 113 10.16 -2.79 -2.27
CA PRO A 113 10.67 -3.30 -3.55
C PRO A 113 10.83 -4.82 -3.56
N LEU A 114 11.27 -5.42 -2.45
CA LEU A 114 11.43 -6.87 -2.32
C LEU A 114 10.07 -7.58 -2.34
N VAL A 115 9.07 -7.01 -1.67
CA VAL A 115 7.67 -7.49 -1.71
C VAL A 115 7.14 -7.52 -3.14
N LEU A 116 7.38 -6.46 -3.91
CA LEU A 116 6.92 -6.36 -5.30
C LEU A 116 7.61 -7.37 -6.23
N GLN A 117 8.86 -7.75 -5.95
CA GLN A 117 9.59 -8.76 -6.73
C GLN A 117 9.06 -10.19 -6.54
N GLN A 118 8.48 -10.50 -5.37
CA GLN A 118 7.96 -11.85 -5.06
C GLN A 118 6.56 -12.13 -5.64
N ALA A 119 5.78 -11.10 -5.93
CA ALA A 119 4.38 -11.23 -6.37
C ALA A 119 4.14 -12.12 -7.61
N PRO A 120 4.96 -12.08 -8.70
CA PRO A 120 4.71 -12.91 -9.87
C PRO A 120 4.82 -14.41 -9.61
N GLY A 121 5.75 -14.84 -8.74
CA GLY A 121 5.93 -16.25 -8.40
C GLY A 121 4.73 -16.81 -7.62
N GLU A 122 4.19 -16.02 -6.70
CA GLU A 122 2.95 -16.34 -5.99
C GLU A 122 1.74 -16.40 -6.93
N GLU A 123 1.64 -15.46 -7.87
CA GLU A 123 0.58 -15.47 -8.88
C GLU A 123 0.67 -16.67 -9.83
N ALA A 124 1.87 -17.09 -10.22
CA ALA A 124 2.06 -18.27 -11.06
C ALA A 124 1.56 -19.54 -10.36
N LEU A 125 1.97 -19.75 -9.10
CA LEU A 125 1.53 -20.89 -8.28
C LEU A 125 0.01 -20.97 -8.11
N THR A 126 -0.65 -19.81 -8.00
CA THR A 126 -2.12 -19.75 -7.86
C THR A 126 -2.85 -19.91 -9.19
N LYS A 127 -2.33 -19.35 -10.29
CA LYS A 127 -2.91 -19.51 -11.63
C LYS A 127 -2.83 -20.95 -12.12
N GLU A 128 -1.74 -21.64 -11.82
CA GLU A 128 -1.53 -23.05 -12.17
C GLU A 128 -2.37 -24.02 -11.31
N LYS A 129 -3.10 -23.50 -10.30
CA LYS A 129 -3.90 -24.30 -9.35
C LYS A 129 -3.07 -25.43 -8.73
N ALA A 130 -1.86 -25.10 -8.27
CA ALA A 130 -1.01 -26.05 -7.55
C ALA A 130 -1.80 -26.71 -6.41
N ASP A 131 -1.52 -27.99 -6.15
CA ASP A 131 -2.21 -28.72 -5.09
C ASP A 131 -1.90 -28.13 -3.70
N GLY A 132 -2.74 -28.44 -2.71
CA GLY A 132 -2.62 -27.87 -1.38
C GLY A 132 -1.29 -28.16 -0.68
N ALA A 133 -0.68 -29.33 -0.90
CA ALA A 133 0.60 -29.66 -0.30
C ALA A 133 1.74 -28.83 -0.92
N THR A 134 1.70 -28.64 -2.24
CA THR A 134 2.64 -27.75 -2.95
C THR A 134 2.49 -26.30 -2.48
N LEU A 135 1.26 -25.79 -2.34
CA LEU A 135 1.00 -24.45 -1.84
C LEU A 135 1.51 -24.26 -0.40
N ILE A 136 1.25 -25.20 0.50
CA ILE A 136 1.75 -25.14 1.88
C ILE A 136 3.27 -25.17 1.91
N LYS A 137 3.91 -26.01 1.08
CA LYS A 137 5.38 -26.09 1.01
C LYS A 137 5.99 -24.80 0.48
N ALA A 138 5.41 -24.21 -0.56
CA ALA A 138 5.95 -23.02 -1.22
C ALA A 138 5.66 -21.72 -0.45
N LEU A 139 4.47 -21.62 0.17
CA LEU A 139 3.95 -20.38 0.74
C LEU A 139 3.79 -20.43 2.27
N GLY A 140 3.83 -21.61 2.90
CA GLY A 140 3.46 -21.76 4.32
C GLY A 140 4.46 -21.19 5.33
N GLY A 141 5.66 -20.78 4.89
CA GLY A 141 6.71 -20.23 5.75
C GLY A 141 6.48 -18.78 6.19
N ALA A 142 5.76 -17.98 5.41
CA ALA A 142 5.45 -16.58 5.69
C ALA A 142 4.10 -16.20 5.06
N MET A 143 3.55 -15.04 5.42
CA MET A 143 2.31 -14.55 4.81
C MET A 143 2.59 -14.18 3.34
N PRO A 144 1.87 -14.74 2.35
CA PRO A 144 2.04 -14.34 0.95
C PRO A 144 1.72 -12.86 0.72
N ASN A 145 2.36 -12.25 -0.27
CA ASN A 145 2.21 -10.83 -0.58
C ASN A 145 0.98 -10.54 -1.43
N THR A 146 0.49 -11.52 -2.20
CA THR A 146 -0.65 -11.38 -3.10
C THR A 146 -1.91 -11.97 -2.51
N LEU A 147 -3.02 -11.25 -2.57
CA LEU A 147 -4.30 -11.69 -2.00
C LEU A 147 -4.74 -13.07 -2.52
N SER A 148 -4.51 -13.35 -3.81
CA SER A 148 -4.81 -14.65 -4.41
C SER A 148 -4.02 -15.78 -3.74
N ALA A 149 -2.73 -15.57 -3.44
CA ALA A 149 -1.91 -16.56 -2.75
C ALA A 149 -2.26 -16.69 -1.27
N GLN A 150 -2.64 -15.60 -0.61
CA GLN A 150 -3.14 -15.65 0.77
C GLN A 150 -4.41 -16.52 0.86
N ILE A 151 -5.38 -16.31 -0.05
CA ILE A 151 -6.61 -17.10 -0.12
C ILE A 151 -6.29 -18.56 -0.42
N ALA A 152 -5.46 -18.83 -1.44
CA ALA A 152 -5.11 -20.20 -1.82
C ALA A 152 -4.38 -20.96 -0.70
N LEU A 153 -3.48 -20.27 0.03
CA LEU A 153 -2.80 -20.86 1.19
C LEU A 153 -3.78 -21.16 2.33
N ALA A 154 -4.75 -20.29 2.59
CA ALA A 154 -5.79 -20.55 3.59
C ALA A 154 -6.66 -21.76 3.20
N GLU A 155 -7.10 -21.84 1.94
CA GLU A 155 -7.84 -22.99 1.41
C GLU A 155 -7.03 -24.29 1.51
N ALA A 156 -5.74 -24.25 1.18
CA ALA A 156 -4.84 -25.39 1.34
C ALA A 156 -4.73 -25.83 2.81
N TYR A 157 -4.62 -24.88 3.75
CA TYR A 157 -4.62 -25.20 5.17
C TYR A 157 -5.94 -25.84 5.64
N VAL A 158 -7.09 -25.37 5.15
CA VAL A 158 -8.39 -26.03 5.40
C VAL A 158 -8.37 -27.47 4.88
N GLY A 159 -7.95 -27.68 3.63
CA GLY A 159 -7.89 -29.02 3.03
C GLY A 159 -6.94 -29.97 3.76
N SER A 160 -5.90 -29.45 4.42
CA SER A 160 -4.96 -30.24 5.24
C SER A 160 -5.38 -30.39 6.72
N GLY A 161 -6.55 -29.90 7.11
CA GLY A 161 -7.04 -29.95 8.49
C GLY A 161 -6.43 -28.93 9.46
N GLN A 162 -5.58 -28.02 8.97
CA GLN A 162 -4.93 -26.96 9.76
C GLN A 162 -5.83 -25.72 9.91
N THR A 163 -7.04 -25.91 10.42
CA THR A 163 -8.10 -24.90 10.48
C THR A 163 -7.69 -23.63 11.23
N GLU A 164 -6.92 -23.73 12.30
CA GLU A 164 -6.46 -22.55 13.04
C GLU A 164 -5.51 -21.66 12.22
N ARG A 165 -4.62 -22.27 11.43
CA ARG A 165 -3.73 -21.54 10.54
C ARG A 165 -4.51 -20.86 9.42
N ALA A 166 -5.49 -21.57 8.84
CA ALA A 166 -6.39 -20.99 7.85
C ALA A 166 -7.19 -19.82 8.42
N ALA A 167 -7.75 -19.96 9.63
CA ALA A 167 -8.54 -18.92 10.27
C ALA A 167 -7.71 -17.68 10.60
N ARG A 168 -6.44 -17.84 11.00
CA ARG A 168 -5.51 -16.72 11.20
C ARG A 168 -5.27 -15.94 9.91
N ILE A 169 -5.04 -16.64 8.80
CA ILE A 169 -4.88 -16.00 7.48
C ILE A 169 -6.17 -15.31 7.05
N ALA A 170 -7.31 -15.99 7.17
CA ALA A 170 -8.62 -15.44 6.83
C ALA A 170 -8.91 -14.14 7.61
N ARG A 171 -8.61 -14.13 8.92
CA ARG A 171 -8.72 -12.92 9.75
C ARG A 171 -7.80 -11.82 9.26
N ALA A 172 -6.51 -12.09 9.02
CA ALA A 172 -5.57 -11.08 8.53
C ALA A 172 -6.02 -10.47 7.20
N ILE A 173 -6.43 -11.30 6.22
CA ILE A 173 -7.02 -10.85 4.95
C ILE A 173 -8.20 -9.92 5.23
N TRP A 174 -9.11 -10.36 6.11
CA TRP A 174 -10.38 -9.69 6.36
C TRP A 174 -10.24 -8.40 7.17
N THR A 175 -9.31 -8.30 8.11
CA THR A 175 -9.23 -7.17 9.04
C THR A 175 -8.19 -6.14 8.65
N GLU A 176 -7.10 -6.54 7.98
CA GLU A 176 -5.94 -5.67 7.72
C GLU A 176 -5.92 -5.05 6.31
N ASN A 177 -6.85 -5.46 5.44
CA ASN A 177 -6.89 -4.99 4.05
C ASN A 177 -8.12 -4.15 3.72
N PHE A 178 -7.90 -3.08 2.93
CA PHE A 178 -8.97 -2.31 2.30
C PHE A 178 -9.51 -3.02 1.05
N LEU A 179 -10.37 -4.01 1.29
CA LEU A 179 -11.03 -4.76 0.22
C LEU A 179 -12.17 -3.95 -0.41
N ASP A 180 -12.27 -4.01 -1.75
CA ASP A 180 -13.46 -3.55 -2.47
C ASP A 180 -14.62 -4.56 -2.33
N LYS A 181 -15.80 -4.19 -2.85
CA LYS A 181 -17.01 -5.02 -2.74
C LYS A 181 -16.87 -6.39 -3.41
N ALA A 182 -16.20 -6.45 -4.57
CA ALA A 182 -16.03 -7.70 -5.32
C ALA A 182 -15.09 -8.65 -4.57
N THR A 183 -14.01 -8.09 -4.03
CA THR A 183 -13.00 -8.81 -3.27
C THR A 183 -13.52 -9.29 -1.92
N GLU A 184 -14.33 -8.47 -1.22
CA GLU A 184 -15.03 -8.92 -0.01
C GLU A 184 -15.93 -10.13 -0.28
N ALA A 185 -16.73 -10.08 -1.36
CA ALA A 185 -17.59 -11.19 -1.74
C ALA A 185 -16.79 -12.46 -2.03
N LYS A 186 -15.63 -12.32 -2.70
CA LYS A 186 -14.70 -13.42 -2.93
C LYS A 186 -14.18 -14.01 -1.60
N VAL A 187 -13.66 -13.19 -0.69
CA VAL A 187 -13.15 -13.66 0.61
C VAL A 187 -14.25 -14.35 1.43
N LEU A 188 -15.45 -13.77 1.51
CA LEU A 188 -16.58 -14.39 2.21
C LEU A 188 -17.00 -15.71 1.58
N SER A 189 -17.02 -15.81 0.24
CA SER A 189 -17.40 -17.05 -0.45
C SER A 189 -16.41 -18.21 -0.22
N ARG A 190 -15.13 -17.89 -0.02
CA ARG A 190 -14.05 -18.89 0.12
C ARG A 190 -13.74 -19.21 1.58
N LEU A 191 -13.69 -18.19 2.42
CA LEU A 191 -13.15 -18.27 3.78
C LEU A 191 -14.17 -17.81 4.84
N GLY A 192 -15.40 -17.47 4.46
CA GLY A 192 -16.41 -16.91 5.37
C GLY A 192 -16.76 -17.83 6.54
N SER A 193 -16.67 -19.16 6.38
CA SER A 193 -16.90 -20.11 7.47
C SER A 193 -15.80 -20.07 8.55
N LEU A 194 -14.65 -19.45 8.27
CA LEU A 194 -13.54 -19.26 9.20
C LEU A 194 -13.62 -17.90 9.93
N LEU A 195 -14.57 -17.05 9.57
CA LEU A 195 -14.76 -15.71 10.13
C LEU A 195 -15.93 -15.72 11.10
N ASP A 196 -15.65 -15.38 12.35
CA ASP A 196 -16.65 -15.22 13.39
C ASP A 196 -17.15 -13.77 13.49
N ARG A 197 -18.11 -13.54 14.40
CA ARG A 197 -18.65 -12.19 14.68
C ARG A 197 -17.55 -11.22 15.13
N ASP A 198 -16.56 -11.71 15.86
CA ASP A 198 -15.47 -10.88 16.37
C ASP A 198 -14.57 -10.40 15.23
N ALA A 199 -14.27 -11.25 14.24
CA ALA A 199 -13.56 -10.85 13.03
C ALA A 199 -14.32 -9.80 12.20
N HIS A 200 -15.65 -9.95 12.07
CA HIS A 200 -16.48 -8.94 11.41
C HIS A 200 -16.48 -7.60 12.16
N TRP A 201 -16.54 -7.64 13.50
CA TRP A 201 -16.46 -6.45 14.32
C TRP A 201 -15.09 -5.77 14.25
N ALA A 202 -14.00 -6.55 14.28
CA ALA A 202 -12.64 -6.02 14.14
C ALA A 202 -12.45 -5.30 12.79
N ARG A 203 -12.92 -5.89 11.69
CA ARG A 203 -12.93 -5.23 10.37
C ARG A 203 -13.75 -3.94 10.40
N ALA A 204 -14.94 -3.96 11.01
CA ALA A 204 -15.77 -2.77 11.11
C ALA A 204 -15.08 -1.64 11.88
N MET A 205 -14.40 -1.95 12.98
CA MET A 205 -13.63 -0.95 13.74
C MET A 205 -12.48 -0.37 12.90
N HIS A 206 -11.71 -1.20 12.19
CA HIS A 206 -10.67 -0.72 11.29
C HIS A 206 -11.24 0.20 10.19
N LEU A 207 -12.30 -0.22 9.50
CA LEU A 207 -12.96 0.60 8.48
C LEU A 207 -13.53 1.91 9.05
N MET A 208 -14.04 1.89 10.29
CA MET A 208 -14.49 3.07 11.01
C MET A 208 -13.34 4.03 11.32
N MET A 209 -12.17 3.55 11.72
CA MET A 209 -11.01 4.42 11.97
C MET A 209 -10.57 5.16 10.69
N HIS A 210 -10.69 4.52 9.52
CA HIS A 210 -10.31 5.11 8.23
C HIS A 210 -11.44 5.78 7.44
N ASP A 211 -12.54 6.19 8.09
CA ASP A 211 -13.65 6.91 7.43
C ASP A 211 -14.31 6.14 6.26
N ARG A 212 -14.27 4.80 6.26
CA ARG A 212 -14.80 3.94 5.18
C ARG A 212 -16.27 3.57 5.40
N ALA A 213 -17.15 4.57 5.51
CA ALA A 213 -18.55 4.40 5.92
C ALA A 213 -19.35 3.34 5.14
N THR A 214 -19.21 3.30 3.80
CA THR A 214 -19.91 2.33 2.95
C THR A 214 -19.46 0.88 3.19
N GLY A 215 -18.21 0.67 3.62
CA GLY A 215 -17.74 -0.65 4.04
C GLY A 215 -18.37 -1.10 5.35
N VAL A 216 -18.45 -0.19 6.32
CA VAL A 216 -19.10 -0.42 7.61
C VAL A 216 -20.58 -0.79 7.44
N GLU A 217 -21.30 -0.12 6.54
CA GLU A 217 -22.71 -0.41 6.22
C GLU A 217 -22.94 -1.86 5.78
N ARG A 218 -22.03 -2.42 4.97
CA ARG A 218 -22.14 -3.82 4.52
C ARG A 218 -21.94 -4.83 5.65
N LEU A 219 -21.22 -4.44 6.71
CA LEU A 219 -20.96 -5.27 7.88
C LEU A 219 -22.05 -5.18 8.95
N MET A 220 -22.98 -4.23 8.85
CA MET A 220 -24.02 -4.04 9.88
C MET A 220 -24.85 -5.29 10.12
N GLN A 221 -25.04 -6.15 9.11
CA GLN A 221 -25.76 -7.42 9.28
C GLN A 221 -25.12 -8.37 10.31
N TYR A 222 -23.82 -8.26 10.56
CA TYR A 222 -23.08 -9.09 11.53
C TYR A 222 -23.02 -8.48 12.94
N MET A 223 -23.49 -7.23 13.10
CA MET A 223 -23.34 -6.46 14.32
C MET A 223 -24.51 -6.62 15.30
N THR A 224 -24.20 -6.55 16.59
CA THR A 224 -25.21 -6.39 17.66
C THR A 224 -25.88 -5.01 17.60
N PRO A 225 -27.05 -4.82 18.22
CA PRO A 225 -27.69 -3.49 18.31
C PRO A 225 -26.77 -2.41 18.90
N ALA A 226 -26.01 -2.75 19.94
CA ALA A 226 -25.05 -1.84 20.56
C ALA A 226 -23.94 -1.43 19.56
N GLN A 227 -23.32 -2.39 18.87
CA GLN A 227 -22.32 -2.13 17.83
C GLN A 227 -22.87 -1.28 16.67
N LYS A 228 -24.10 -1.55 16.22
CA LYS A 228 -24.78 -0.75 15.19
C LYS A 228 -24.96 0.71 15.63
N SER A 229 -25.27 0.96 16.90
CA SER A 229 -25.43 2.33 17.40
C SER A 229 -24.13 3.15 17.25
N LEU A 230 -22.98 2.53 17.54
CA LEU A 230 -21.67 3.16 17.34
C LEU A 230 -21.33 3.33 15.86
N ALA A 231 -21.55 2.30 15.04
CA ALA A 231 -21.28 2.35 13.60
C ALA A 231 -22.09 3.45 12.88
N LEU A 232 -23.38 3.59 13.21
CA LEU A 232 -24.23 4.64 12.66
C LEU A 232 -23.75 6.04 13.06
N ALA A 233 -23.39 6.23 14.33
CA ALA A 233 -22.85 7.49 14.81
C ALA A 233 -21.51 7.84 14.14
N ARG A 234 -20.59 6.88 14.04
CA ARG A 234 -19.30 7.07 13.38
C ARG A 234 -19.44 7.42 11.91
N ASN A 235 -20.31 6.72 11.18
CA ASN A 235 -20.58 7.01 9.76
C ASN A 235 -21.18 8.41 9.56
N ALA A 236 -22.05 8.85 10.48
CA ALA A 236 -22.61 10.19 10.47
C ALA A 236 -21.53 11.27 10.70
N VAL A 237 -20.61 11.05 11.63
CA VAL A 237 -19.44 11.93 11.84
C VAL A 237 -18.55 11.97 10.61
N SER A 238 -18.23 10.81 10.03
CA SER A 238 -17.40 10.66 8.82
C SER A 238 -17.94 11.51 7.66
N ARG A 239 -19.26 11.47 7.45
CA ARG A 239 -19.96 12.21 6.40
C ARG A 239 -20.32 13.65 6.80
N ASN A 240 -19.92 14.10 7.99
CA ASN A 240 -20.28 15.39 8.56
C ASN A 240 -21.78 15.70 8.48
N THR A 241 -22.64 14.73 8.79
CA THR A 241 -24.09 14.91 8.69
C THR A 241 -24.63 15.79 9.83
N LYS A 242 -25.74 16.50 9.58
CA LYS A 242 -26.38 17.39 10.56
C LYS A 242 -26.79 16.66 11.85
N ASN A 243 -27.19 15.40 11.75
CA ASN A 243 -27.63 14.57 12.88
C ASN A 243 -26.50 13.83 13.61
N ALA A 244 -25.22 13.99 13.21
CA ALA A 244 -24.10 13.24 13.79
C ALA A 244 -23.98 13.40 15.30
N LYS A 245 -24.15 14.61 15.84
CA LYS A 245 -24.14 14.86 17.29
C LYS A 245 -25.24 14.08 18.01
N LYS A 246 -26.47 14.12 17.49
CA LYS A 246 -27.61 13.39 18.07
C LYS A 246 -27.36 11.89 18.10
N LEU A 247 -26.78 11.33 17.03
CA LEU A 247 -26.44 9.92 16.96
C LEU A 247 -25.33 9.55 17.94
N LEU A 248 -24.29 10.38 18.08
CA LEU A 248 -23.24 10.20 19.09
C LEU A 248 -23.78 10.21 20.53
N ASP A 249 -24.71 11.12 20.83
CA ASP A 249 -25.35 11.23 22.14
C ASP A 249 -26.22 9.99 22.44
N ALA A 250 -26.76 9.34 21.40
CA ALA A 250 -27.59 8.15 21.48
C ALA A 250 -26.83 6.82 21.40
N VAL A 251 -25.48 6.82 21.29
CA VAL A 251 -24.69 5.58 21.30
C VAL A 251 -24.92 4.82 22.59
N ASP A 252 -25.10 3.50 22.45
CA ASP A 252 -25.31 2.56 23.55
C ASP A 252 -24.23 2.74 24.63
N PRO A 253 -24.59 2.85 25.93
CA PRO A 253 -23.62 3.06 27.00
C PRO A 253 -22.46 2.07 27.01
N SER A 254 -22.70 0.80 26.64
CA SER A 254 -21.66 -0.25 26.59
C SER A 254 -20.56 0.05 25.56
N MET A 255 -20.85 0.87 24.54
CA MET A 255 -19.91 1.23 23.48
C MET A 255 -19.14 2.53 23.77
N ARG A 256 -19.51 3.29 24.80
CA ARG A 256 -18.91 4.61 25.07
C ARG A 256 -17.47 4.55 25.58
N THR A 257 -17.00 3.39 26.02
CA THR A 257 -15.59 3.16 26.38
C THR A 257 -14.74 2.73 25.18
N ASN A 258 -15.36 2.40 24.04
CA ASN A 258 -14.65 1.98 22.85
C ASN A 258 -13.83 3.14 22.24
N SER A 259 -12.62 2.86 21.78
CA SER A 259 -11.72 3.86 21.18
C SER A 259 -12.31 4.54 19.95
N VAL A 260 -13.10 3.82 19.13
CA VAL A 260 -13.81 4.39 17.97
C VAL A 260 -14.84 5.44 18.42
N TYR A 261 -15.50 5.26 19.56
CA TYR A 261 -16.42 6.27 20.09
C TYR A 261 -15.68 7.54 20.48
N GLN A 262 -14.57 7.41 21.20
CA GLN A 262 -13.74 8.55 21.59
C GLN A 262 -13.17 9.28 20.38
N PHE A 263 -12.66 8.52 19.39
CA PHE A 263 -12.21 9.06 18.11
C PHE A 263 -13.32 9.81 17.38
N SER A 264 -14.54 9.24 17.33
CA SER A 264 -15.69 9.90 16.70
C SER A 264 -16.05 11.22 17.38
N ARG A 265 -15.98 11.28 18.71
CA ARG A 265 -16.22 12.50 19.48
C ARG A 265 -15.14 13.55 19.22
N ALA A 266 -13.87 13.13 19.18
CA ALA A 266 -12.75 13.99 18.86
C ALA A 266 -12.86 14.58 17.45
N GLN A 267 -13.09 13.73 16.45
CA GLN A 267 -13.27 14.16 15.05
C GLN A 267 -14.47 15.11 14.91
N ARG A 268 -15.56 14.86 15.65
CA ARG A 268 -16.72 15.75 15.64
C ARG A 268 -16.42 17.12 16.26
N ALA A 269 -15.69 17.18 17.37
CA ALA A 269 -15.26 18.44 17.98
C ALA A 269 -14.34 19.22 17.03
N ARG A 270 -13.41 18.50 16.37
CA ARG A 270 -12.50 19.06 15.35
C ARG A 270 -13.25 19.71 14.18
N GLN A 271 -14.36 19.14 13.72
CA GLN A 271 -15.20 19.71 12.64
C GLN A 271 -15.80 21.09 12.98
N PHE A 272 -15.79 21.49 14.26
CA PHE A 272 -16.23 22.81 14.73
C PHE A 272 -15.09 23.60 15.38
N GLU A 273 -13.84 23.22 15.13
CA GLU A 273 -12.66 23.93 15.65
C GLU A 273 -12.59 23.96 17.19
N LEU A 274 -13.24 22.99 17.86
CA LEU A 274 -13.17 22.81 19.31
C LEU A 274 -11.96 21.95 19.66
N TRP A 275 -10.76 22.52 19.52
CA TRP A 275 -9.49 21.76 19.59
C TRP A 275 -9.22 21.13 20.96
N ASP A 276 -9.45 21.86 22.05
CA ASP A 276 -9.28 21.36 23.41
C ASP A 276 -10.24 20.20 23.71
N ASP A 277 -11.50 20.34 23.31
CA ASP A 277 -12.50 19.27 23.44
C ASP A 277 -12.08 18.03 22.63
N ALA A 278 -11.55 18.22 21.43
CA ALA A 278 -11.09 17.12 20.59
C ALA A 278 -9.97 16.32 21.28
N ILE A 279 -8.98 17.00 21.87
CA ILE A 279 -7.90 16.35 22.63
C ILE A 279 -8.44 15.66 23.87
N ASN A 280 -9.28 16.33 24.65
CA ASN A 280 -9.91 15.76 25.85
C ASN A 280 -10.71 14.49 25.54
N TRP A 281 -11.28 14.36 24.35
CA TRP A 281 -11.93 13.12 23.91
C TRP A 281 -10.91 12.02 23.59
N LEU A 282 -9.80 12.33 22.92
CA LEU A 282 -8.75 11.35 22.65
C LEU A 282 -8.11 10.83 23.96
N ASP A 283 -7.90 11.69 24.96
CA ASP A 283 -7.31 11.29 26.24
C ASP A 283 -8.23 10.37 27.08
N LYS A 284 -9.52 10.27 26.75
CA LYS A 284 -10.45 9.32 27.37
C LYS A 284 -10.31 7.90 26.84
N ALA A 285 -9.61 7.68 25.72
CA ALA A 285 -9.36 6.34 25.22
C ALA A 285 -8.42 5.60 26.18
N LYS A 286 -8.89 4.46 26.72
CA LYS A 286 -8.10 3.59 27.60
C LYS A 286 -7.63 2.36 26.82
N GLY A 287 -6.40 1.91 27.11
CA GLY A 287 -5.77 0.78 26.42
C GLY A 287 -5.15 1.18 25.08
N GLU A 288 -4.66 0.18 24.34
CA GLU A 288 -4.13 0.41 22.99
C GLU A 288 -5.30 0.72 22.03
N PRO A 289 -5.30 1.86 21.32
CA PRO A 289 -6.38 2.21 20.41
C PRO A 289 -6.51 1.17 19.29
N VAL A 290 -7.74 0.95 18.82
CA VAL A 290 -7.90 0.25 17.54
C VAL A 290 -7.28 1.16 16.48
N ASP A 291 -6.33 0.63 15.72
CA ASP A 291 -5.53 1.39 14.77
C ASP A 291 -4.78 2.58 15.40
N ALA A 292 -3.82 2.25 16.26
CA ALA A 292 -3.02 3.24 16.99
C ALA A 292 -2.39 4.31 16.08
N ALA A 293 -2.05 3.96 14.83
CA ALA A 293 -1.48 4.89 13.87
C ALA A 293 -2.42 6.06 13.55
N GLU A 294 -3.69 5.78 13.25
CA GLU A 294 -4.70 6.81 12.98
C GLU A 294 -4.98 7.66 14.21
N PHE A 295 -5.01 7.04 15.39
CA PHE A 295 -5.20 7.74 16.65
C PHE A 295 -4.06 8.74 16.93
N TRP A 296 -2.82 8.33 16.69
CA TRP A 296 -1.64 9.19 16.81
C TRP A 296 -1.58 10.27 15.73
N TYR A 297 -2.03 9.96 14.50
CA TYR A 297 -2.12 10.92 13.42
C TYR A 297 -3.10 12.05 13.76
N GLU A 298 -4.29 11.72 14.26
CA GLU A 298 -5.29 12.70 14.69
C GLU A 298 -4.74 13.57 15.83
N ARG A 299 -4.10 12.96 16.83
CA ARG A 299 -3.49 13.69 17.96
C ARG A 299 -2.41 14.67 17.48
N ARG A 300 -1.55 14.25 16.55
CA ARG A 300 -0.51 15.11 15.96
C ARG A 300 -1.10 16.26 15.16
N THR A 301 -2.18 16.00 14.44
CA THR A 301 -2.90 17.02 13.67
C THR A 301 -3.47 18.08 14.59
N LEU A 302 -4.12 17.68 15.69
CA LEU A 302 -4.67 18.62 16.69
C LEU A 302 -3.57 19.43 17.39
N ALA A 303 -2.47 18.79 17.79
CA ALA A 303 -1.36 19.48 18.45
C ALA A 303 -0.74 20.60 17.57
N ARG A 304 -0.68 20.41 16.25
CA ARG A 304 -0.21 21.46 15.33
C ARG A 304 -1.13 22.67 15.28
N GLN A 305 -2.45 22.46 15.40
CA GLN A 305 -3.42 23.55 15.37
C GLN A 305 -3.40 24.39 16.65
N LEU A 306 -3.14 23.78 17.82
CA LEU A 306 -3.00 24.52 19.08
C LEU A 306 -1.71 25.33 19.20
N LEU A 307 -0.71 25.03 18.37
CA LEU A 307 0.58 25.74 18.34
C LEU A 307 0.66 26.81 17.25
N ALA A 308 -0.38 26.94 16.41
CA ALA A 308 -0.48 27.90 15.33
C ALA A 308 -1.31 29.12 15.77
#